data_AF-R9C013-F1
#
_entry.id   AF-R9C013-F1
#
_cell.length_a   1.000
_cell.length_b   1.000
_cell.length_c   1.000
_cell.angle_alpha   90.00
_cell.angle_beta   90.00
_cell.angle_gamma   90.00
#
_symmetry.space_group_name_H-M   'P 1'
#
loop_
_entity.id
_entity.type
_entity.pdbx_description
1 polymer ?
#
loop_
_entity_poly.entity_id
_entity_poly.type
_entity_poly.pdbx_seq_one_letter_code
_entity_poly.pdbx_strand_id
1 'polypeptide(L)'
;MTIAIMLILIFFRGASERNKILKYHANSRTNKEESSVEKEEGKIIHELKTESKYFKAVCTGKKKFEVRKDDRNFNIGDTLKLVEYKDGRFQYAECNVTITYILGRNEDERKYVPEGYVILGIK
;
A
#
# COMPACT_ATOMS: atom_id res chain seq x y z
N MET A 1 -5.89 -24.99 34.63
CA MET A 1 -5.29 -24.30 33.47
C MET A 1 -3.75 -24.38 33.53
N THR A 2 -3.18 -25.55 33.85
CA THR A 2 -1.80 -25.60 34.38
C THR A 2 -0.94 -26.74 33.85
N ILE A 3 -1.47 -27.66 33.05
CA ILE A 3 -0.69 -28.81 32.56
C ILE A 3 -0.46 -28.75 31.04
N ALA A 4 -1.43 -28.27 30.25
CA ALA A 4 -1.31 -28.21 28.78
C ALA A 4 -0.28 -27.19 28.27
N ILE A 5 -0.07 -26.07 28.98
CA ILE A 5 0.85 -25.01 28.55
C ILE A 5 2.32 -25.39 28.83
N MET A 6 2.58 -26.19 29.87
CA MET A 6 3.95 -26.56 30.24
C MET A 6 4.59 -27.54 29.26
N LEU A 7 3.80 -28.44 28.64
CA LEU A 7 4.28 -29.40 27.65
C LEU A 7 4.69 -28.75 26.32
N ILE A 8 4.01 -27.69 25.90
CA ILE A 8 4.32 -26.97 24.65
C ILE A 8 5.64 -26.20 24.79
N LEU A 9 5.95 -25.66 25.97
CA LEU A 9 7.20 -24.91 26.20
C LEU A 9 8.48 -25.76 26.14
N ILE A 10 8.37 -27.09 26.27
CA ILE A 10 9.53 -28.02 26.30
C ILE A 10 10.01 -28.38 24.88
N PHE A 11 9.17 -28.25 23.84
CA PHE A 11 9.53 -28.60 22.46
C PHE A 11 10.11 -27.45 21.62
N PHE A 12 10.02 -26.19 22.08
CA PHE A 12 10.50 -25.04 21.30
C PHE A 12 11.83 -24.51 21.84
N ARG A 13 12.92 -24.83 21.12
CA ARG A 13 14.31 -24.40 21.40
C ARG A 13 14.58 -22.89 21.14
N GLY A 14 13.56 -22.05 20.97
CA GLY A 14 13.73 -20.63 20.62
C GLY A 14 12.92 -19.67 21.49
N ALA A 15 13.53 -18.56 21.93
CA ALA A 15 12.87 -17.52 22.73
C ALA A 15 11.79 -16.73 21.94
N SER A 16 11.91 -16.67 20.62
CA SER A 16 10.98 -15.96 19.72
C SER A 16 9.58 -16.59 19.72
N GLU A 17 9.50 -17.92 19.57
CA GLU A 17 8.22 -18.63 19.45
C GLU A 17 7.49 -18.74 20.80
N ARG A 18 8.24 -18.75 21.92
CA ARG A 18 7.67 -18.68 23.27
C ARG A 18 6.90 -17.37 23.50
N ASN A 19 7.41 -16.25 22.98
CA ASN A 19 6.76 -14.95 23.09
C ASN A 19 5.51 -14.82 22.20
N LYS A 20 5.43 -15.56 21.08
CA LYS A 20 4.22 -15.63 20.25
C LYS A 20 3.08 -16.38 20.95
N ILE A 21 3.37 -17.54 21.55
CA ILE A 21 2.35 -18.37 22.23
C ILE A 21 1.82 -17.68 23.49
N LEU A 22 2.69 -17.02 24.26
CA LEU A 22 2.28 -16.23 25.44
C LEU A 22 1.36 -15.07 25.06
N LYS A 23 1.64 -14.37 23.94
CA LYS A 23 0.76 -13.32 23.41
C LYS A 23 -0.59 -13.88 22.94
N TYR A 24 -0.60 -15.03 22.28
CA TYR A 24 -1.82 -15.67 21.79
C TYR A 24 -2.79 -16.02 22.92
N HIS A 25 -2.29 -16.58 24.02
CA HIS A 25 -3.14 -16.92 25.17
C HIS A 25 -3.53 -15.72 26.04
N ALA A 26 -2.71 -14.67 26.12
CA ALA A 26 -3.10 -13.42 26.77
C ALA A 26 -4.30 -12.78 26.05
N ASN A 27 -4.33 -12.85 24.72
CA ASN A 27 -5.40 -12.30 23.89
C ASN A 27 -6.74 -13.06 24.01
N SER A 28 -6.69 -14.35 24.35
CA SER A 28 -7.90 -15.19 24.46
C SER A 28 -8.75 -14.94 25.72
N ARG A 29 -8.26 -14.15 26.69
CA ARG A 29 -8.98 -13.85 27.95
C ARG A 29 -9.74 -12.52 27.95
N THR A 30 -9.57 -11.67 26.95
CA THR A 30 -10.13 -10.30 26.90
C THR A 30 -11.22 -10.08 25.85
N ASN A 31 -11.68 -11.12 25.17
CA ASN A 31 -12.79 -11.00 24.21
C ASN A 31 -14.15 -11.18 24.91
N LYS A 32 -14.68 -10.12 25.51
CA LYS A 32 -16.13 -9.95 25.63
C LYS A 32 -16.46 -8.46 25.60
N GLU A 33 -17.25 -8.09 24.58
CA GLU A 33 -17.81 -6.75 24.30
C GLU A 33 -16.86 -5.71 23.70
N GLU A 34 -16.59 -5.85 22.41
CA GLU A 34 -16.54 -4.68 21.52
C GLU A 34 -17.05 -5.10 20.13
N SER A 35 -18.09 -4.41 19.68
CA SER A 35 -18.85 -4.67 18.46
C SER A 35 -18.02 -4.42 17.20
N SER A 36 -18.34 -5.17 16.15
CA SER A 36 -17.71 -5.15 14.84
C SER A 36 -17.71 -3.77 14.19
N VAL A 37 -16.56 -3.09 14.23
CA VAL A 37 -16.22 -1.96 13.37
C VAL A 37 -14.86 -2.28 12.75
N GLU A 38 -14.84 -2.80 11.52
CA GLU A 38 -13.62 -2.89 10.73
C GLU A 38 -13.19 -1.46 10.33
N LYS A 39 -12.15 -0.92 10.96
CA LYS A 39 -11.57 0.39 10.62
C LYS A 39 -10.85 0.31 9.28
N GLU A 40 -11.28 1.09 8.28
CA GLU A 40 -10.48 1.40 7.08
C GLU A 40 -9.25 2.26 7.48
N GLU A 41 -8.16 1.64 7.89
CA GLU A 41 -6.88 2.35 8.06
C GLU A 41 -6.11 2.42 6.73
N GLY A 42 -5.90 3.65 6.21
CA GLY A 42 -4.63 4.00 5.57
C GLY A 42 -4.56 4.20 4.05
N LYS A 43 -5.63 4.52 3.33
CA LYS A 43 -5.50 4.95 1.91
C LYS A 43 -5.00 6.40 1.85
N ILE A 44 -3.84 6.63 1.21
CA ILE A 44 -3.22 7.96 1.12
C ILE A 44 -3.56 8.63 -0.21
N ILE A 45 -3.70 9.96 -0.20
CA ILE A 45 -3.84 10.78 -1.40
C ILE A 45 -2.49 11.41 -1.75
N HIS A 46 -1.98 11.11 -2.94
CA HIS A 46 -0.75 11.68 -3.48
C HIS A 46 -1.08 12.76 -4.50
N GLU A 47 -0.87 14.03 -4.17
CA GLU A 47 -1.02 15.13 -5.14
C GLU A 47 0.22 15.23 -6.05
N LEU A 48 -0.01 15.18 -7.37
CA LEU A 48 1.03 15.05 -8.37
C LEU A 48 0.74 15.92 -9.60
N LYS A 49 1.74 16.71 -10.01
CA LYS A 49 1.71 17.40 -11.31
C LYS A 49 1.80 16.40 -12.46
N THR A 50 1.06 16.66 -13.54
CA THR A 50 1.06 15.86 -14.75
C THR A 50 0.94 16.76 -15.98
N GLU A 51 1.83 16.59 -16.97
CA GLU A 51 1.78 17.38 -18.21
C GLU A 51 0.44 17.22 -18.92
N SER A 52 -0.11 18.31 -19.47
CA SER A 52 -1.41 18.35 -20.16
C SER A 52 -1.69 17.17 -21.11
N LYS A 53 -0.71 16.76 -21.92
CA LYS A 53 -0.90 15.64 -22.87
C LYS A 53 -1.18 14.30 -22.17
N TYR A 54 -0.53 14.03 -21.04
CA TYR A 54 -0.70 12.79 -20.29
C TYR A 54 -1.90 12.90 -19.35
N PHE A 55 -2.10 14.06 -18.72
CA PHE A 55 -3.26 14.35 -17.89
C PHE A 55 -4.55 14.03 -18.64
N LYS A 56 -4.74 14.61 -19.83
CA LYS A 56 -5.93 14.36 -20.67
C LYS A 56 -6.08 12.88 -21.03
N ALA A 57 -4.99 12.18 -21.34
CA ALA A 57 -5.04 10.75 -21.65
C ALA A 57 -5.44 9.90 -20.44
N VAL A 58 -4.99 10.25 -19.23
CA VAL A 58 -5.38 9.57 -17.99
C VAL A 58 -6.84 9.85 -17.65
N CYS A 59 -7.25 11.12 -17.61
CA CYS A 59 -8.61 11.48 -17.20
C CYS A 59 -9.70 11.04 -18.19
N THR A 60 -9.34 10.78 -19.46
CA THR A 60 -10.24 10.17 -20.46
C THR A 60 -10.22 8.63 -20.42
N GLY A 61 -9.41 8.01 -19.55
CA GLY A 61 -9.28 6.56 -19.42
C GLY A 61 -8.47 5.88 -20.54
N LYS A 62 -7.92 6.65 -21.49
CA LYS A 62 -7.09 6.13 -22.59
C LYS A 62 -5.74 5.60 -22.08
N LYS A 63 -5.16 6.27 -21.07
CA LYS A 63 -3.91 5.88 -20.41
C LYS A 63 -4.20 5.35 -19.01
N LYS A 64 -4.01 4.05 -18.82
CA LYS A 64 -4.33 3.33 -17.56
C LYS A 64 -3.10 3.05 -16.68
N PHE A 65 -2.05 3.85 -16.81
CA PHE A 65 -0.85 3.72 -15.99
C PHE A 65 -0.15 5.06 -15.79
N GLU A 66 0.62 5.20 -14.72
CA GLU A 66 1.57 6.28 -14.46
C GLU A 66 2.99 5.71 -14.30
N VAL A 67 4.02 6.52 -14.60
CA VAL A 67 5.42 6.17 -14.31
C VAL A 67 5.97 7.23 -13.38
N ARG A 68 6.44 6.82 -12.20
CA ARG A 68 6.85 7.74 -11.12
C ARG A 68 8.11 7.24 -10.44
N LYS A 69 8.87 8.15 -9.87
CA LYS A 69 9.92 7.81 -8.91
C LYS A 69 9.25 7.22 -7.67
N ASP A 70 9.76 6.10 -7.14
CA ASP A 70 9.17 5.46 -5.95
C ASP A 70 9.65 6.11 -4.64
N ASP A 71 9.37 7.40 -4.49
CA ASP A 71 9.82 8.23 -3.35
C ASP A 71 8.71 8.60 -2.35
N ARG A 72 7.49 8.07 -2.56
CA ARG A 72 6.31 8.33 -1.73
C ARG A 72 5.71 7.09 -1.07
N ASN A 73 6.39 5.94 -1.21
CA ASN A 73 5.90 4.65 -0.76
C ASN A 73 4.47 4.36 -1.29
N PHE A 74 4.28 4.42 -2.61
CA PHE A 74 2.96 4.18 -3.22
C PHE A 74 2.43 2.79 -2.86
N ASN A 75 1.14 2.67 -2.56
CA ASN A 75 0.49 1.41 -2.26
C ASN A 75 -0.74 1.17 -3.14
N ILE A 76 -1.06 -0.10 -3.39
CA ILE A 76 -2.32 -0.48 -4.02
C ILE A 76 -3.47 0.03 -3.14
N GLY A 77 -4.42 0.72 -3.74
CA GLY A 77 -5.53 1.38 -3.05
C GLY A 77 -5.31 2.87 -2.76
N ASP A 78 -4.08 3.39 -2.89
CA ASP A 78 -3.83 4.83 -2.80
C ASP A 78 -4.49 5.58 -3.95
N THR A 79 -4.78 6.87 -3.71
CA THR A 79 -5.31 7.78 -4.74
C THR A 79 -4.20 8.68 -5.26
N LEU A 80 -4.08 8.79 -6.58
CA LEU A 80 -3.30 9.83 -7.23
C LEU A 80 -4.25 10.96 -7.60
N LYS A 81 -4.07 12.12 -6.96
CA LYS A 81 -4.70 13.37 -7.37
C LYS A 81 -3.81 14.05 -8.40
N LEU A 82 -4.10 13.83 -9.68
CA LEU A 82 -3.34 14.40 -10.78
C LEU A 82 -3.82 15.83 -11.03
N VAL A 83 -2.89 16.78 -11.04
CA VAL A 83 -3.19 18.19 -11.38
C VAL A 83 -2.54 18.52 -12.71
N GLU A 84 -3.31 19.10 -13.62
CA GLU A 84 -2.81 19.47 -14.94
C GLU A 84 -1.75 20.58 -14.82
N TYR A 85 -0.60 20.34 -15.44
CA TYR A 85 0.53 21.26 -15.44
C TYR A 85 0.98 21.52 -16.88
N LYS A 86 1.09 22.81 -17.24
CA LYS A 86 1.47 23.24 -18.59
C LYS A 86 2.30 24.51 -18.53
N ASP A 87 3.41 24.55 -19.26
CA ASP A 87 4.25 25.75 -19.41
C ASP A 87 4.65 26.40 -18.07
N GLY A 88 4.95 25.57 -17.07
CA GLY A 88 5.34 26.02 -15.72
C GLY A 88 4.17 26.44 -14.81
N ARG A 89 2.91 26.34 -15.28
CA ARG A 89 1.72 26.80 -14.57
C ARG A 89 0.73 25.67 -14.30
N PHE A 90 0.01 25.78 -13.18
CA PHE A 90 -1.13 24.92 -12.90
C PHE A 90 -2.31 25.34 -13.77
N GLN A 91 -2.90 24.37 -14.44
CA GLN A 91 -4.21 24.52 -15.05
C GLN A 91 -5.19 23.98 -14.00
N TYR A 92 -6.20 24.75 -13.59
CA TYR A 92 -7.14 24.45 -12.49
C TYR A 92 -8.00 23.16 -12.68
N ALA A 93 -7.56 22.22 -13.51
CA ALA A 93 -8.13 20.92 -13.74
C ALA A 93 -7.38 19.85 -12.93
N GLU A 94 -8.14 18.92 -12.35
CA GLU A 94 -7.63 17.77 -11.63
C GLU A 94 -8.41 16.49 -11.99
N CYS A 95 -7.79 15.33 -11.82
CA CYS A 95 -8.48 14.05 -11.85
C CYS A 95 -7.88 13.06 -10.85
N ASN A 96 -8.75 12.28 -10.23
CA ASN A 96 -8.39 11.30 -9.21
C ASN A 96 -8.44 9.91 -9.83
N VAL A 97 -7.40 9.12 -9.61
CA VAL A 97 -7.31 7.72 -10.02
C VAL A 97 -6.77 6.88 -8.89
N THR A 98 -7.20 5.63 -8.80
CA THR A 98 -6.75 4.70 -7.75
C THR A 98 -5.66 3.79 -8.28
N ILE A 99 -4.60 3.58 -7.51
CA ILE A 99 -3.55 2.60 -7.83
C ILE A 99 -4.10 1.18 -7.68
N THR A 100 -4.05 0.40 -8.74
CA THR A 100 -4.49 -1.00 -8.77
C THR A 100 -3.36 -2.00 -8.93
N TYR A 101 -2.18 -1.55 -9.35
CA TYR A 101 -1.01 -2.40 -9.56
C TYR A 101 0.28 -1.59 -9.47
N ILE A 102 1.39 -2.22 -9.07
CA ILE A 102 2.71 -1.60 -9.01
C ILE A 102 3.73 -2.57 -9.60
N LEU A 103 4.49 -2.13 -10.60
CA LEU A 103 5.60 -2.86 -11.22
C LEU A 103 6.92 -2.11 -10.98
N GLY A 104 8.01 -2.85 -10.73
CA GLY A 104 9.38 -2.32 -10.64
C GLY A 104 10.02 -2.44 -9.26
N ARG A 105 9.33 -3.04 -8.28
CA ARG A 105 9.87 -3.26 -6.93
C ARG A 105 10.64 -4.56 -6.82
N ASN A 106 10.20 -5.60 -7.52
CA ASN A 106 10.83 -6.91 -7.48
C ASN A 106 12.11 -6.94 -8.34
N GLU A 107 13.10 -7.75 -7.95
CA GLU A 107 14.40 -7.83 -8.63
C GLU A 107 14.27 -8.24 -10.10
N ASP A 108 13.38 -9.19 -10.40
CA ASP A 108 13.12 -9.70 -11.74
C ASP A 108 12.38 -8.70 -12.65
N GLU A 109 11.72 -7.69 -12.08
CA GLU A 109 11.02 -6.63 -12.81
C GLU A 109 11.92 -5.44 -13.17
N ARG A 110 13.00 -5.22 -12.41
CA ARG A 110 13.92 -4.07 -12.58
C ARG A 110 14.63 -4.03 -13.93
N LYS A 111 14.69 -5.14 -14.67
CA LYS A 111 15.16 -5.13 -16.08
C LYS A 111 14.24 -4.36 -17.03
N TYR A 112 12.99 -4.14 -16.66
CA TYR A 112 11.98 -3.45 -17.48
C TYR A 112 11.68 -2.03 -17.00
N VAL A 113 12.02 -1.70 -15.75
CA VAL A 113 11.71 -0.42 -15.12
C VAL A 113 13.02 0.25 -14.67
N PRO A 114 13.28 1.50 -15.07
CA PRO A 114 14.48 2.22 -14.63
C PRO A 114 14.63 2.22 -13.11
N GLU A 115 15.88 2.19 -12.63
CA GLU A 115 16.17 2.15 -11.21
C GLU A 115 15.54 3.33 -10.45
N GLY A 116 14.85 3.04 -9.34
CA GLY A 116 14.17 4.03 -8.51
C GLY A 116 12.82 4.50 -9.06
N TYR A 117 12.34 3.93 -10.17
CA TYR A 117 11.00 4.19 -10.72
C TYR A 117 10.07 2.99 -10.55
N VAL A 118 8.78 3.27 -10.61
CA VAL A 118 7.69 2.30 -10.63
C VAL A 118 6.69 2.64 -11.73
N ILE A 119 6.04 1.61 -12.27
CA ILE A 119 4.85 1.75 -13.11
C ILE A 119 3.63 1.46 -12.25
N LEU A 120 2.74 2.44 -12.15
CA LEU A 120 1.51 2.36 -11.37
C LEU A 120 0.35 2.08 -12.32
N GLY A 121 -0.27 0.91 -12.22
CA GLY A 121 -1.56 0.65 -12.88
C GLY A 121 -2.66 1.43 -12.17
N ILE A 122 -3.55 2.07 -12.92
CA ILE A 122 -4.57 2.98 -12.37
C ILE A 122 -5.96 2.74 -12.96
N LYS A 123 -7.01 3.02 -12.17
CA LYS A 123 -8.42 3.01 -12.58
C LYS A 123 -9.15 4.27 -12.12
#